data_AF-A0A0H2LQU3-F1
#
_entry.id   AF-A0A0H2LQU3-F1
#
_cell.length_a   1.000
_cell.length_b   1.000
_cell.length_c   1.000
_cell.angle_alpha   90.00
_cell.angle_beta   90.00
_cell.angle_gamma   90.00
#
_symmetry.space_group_name_H-M   'P 1'
#
loop_
_entity.id
_entity.type
_entity.pdbx_description
1 polymer ?
#
loop_
_entity_poly.entity_id
_entity_poly.type
_entity_poly.pdbx_seq_one_letter_code
_entity_poly.pdbx_strand_id
1 'polypeptide(L)'
;MTQNSGLTARETILLERVQKAPNYRPPPLRREGVFVFAVSGVLTDPVMPTLFVRVEEEFTKLAEAESLVCETDSVVVFPIICNPAIYKRSDFVSYKRREKSVFVGKNIEHAAWVLAGGSKRLTWVKHFFHSVVDSINDAHLGGQSRVMLHWLIDDAVRNVRRGLR
;
A
#
# COMPACT_ATOMS: atom_id res chain seq x y z
N MET A 1 -1.78 -37.24 -4.12
CA MET A 1 -2.62 -36.06 -4.42
C MET A 1 -2.25 -34.96 -3.46
N THR A 2 -1.40 -34.03 -3.88
CA THR A 2 -1.00 -32.87 -3.07
C THR A 2 -0.87 -31.68 -4.02
N GLN A 3 -1.90 -30.82 -3.92
CA GLN A 3 -2.00 -29.41 -4.29
C GLN A 3 -1.10 -28.89 -5.44
N ASN A 4 -1.72 -28.69 -6.60
CA ASN A 4 -1.24 -27.77 -7.63
C ASN A 4 -1.29 -26.34 -7.09
N SER A 5 -0.19 -25.88 -6.48
CA SER A 5 0.03 -24.46 -6.22
C SER A 5 0.19 -23.77 -7.59
N GLY A 6 -0.91 -23.19 -8.09
CA GLY A 6 -0.99 -22.46 -9.35
C GLY A 6 -0.24 -21.13 -9.35
N LEU A 7 0.94 -21.09 -8.71
CA LEU A 7 1.86 -19.97 -8.63
C LEU A 7 2.96 -20.19 -9.67
N THR A 8 3.27 -19.15 -10.43
CA THR A 8 4.43 -19.18 -11.32
C THR A 8 5.72 -19.23 -10.49
N ALA A 9 6.81 -19.75 -11.05
CA ALA A 9 8.10 -19.83 -10.35
C ALA A 9 8.56 -18.48 -9.76
N ARG A 10 8.21 -17.37 -10.41
CA ARG A 10 8.49 -16.02 -9.94
C ARG A 10 7.61 -15.61 -8.74
N GLU A 11 6.37 -16.05 -8.70
CA GLU A 11 5.43 -15.80 -7.59
C GLU A 11 5.78 -16.65 -6.38
N THR A 12 6.23 -17.89 -6.58
CA THR A 12 6.80 -18.74 -5.53
C THR A 12 8.01 -18.06 -4.89
N ILE A 13 8.95 -17.54 -5.70
CA ILE A 13 10.13 -16.82 -5.18
C ILE A 13 9.75 -15.53 -4.44
N LEU A 14 8.73 -14.80 -4.89
CA LEU A 14 8.26 -13.60 -4.20
C LEU A 14 7.60 -13.96 -2.86
N LEU A 15 6.75 -14.99 -2.83
CA LEU A 15 6.12 -15.51 -1.62
C LEU A 15 7.15 -16.04 -0.62
N GLU A 16 8.17 -16.76 -1.08
CA GLU A 16 9.26 -17.24 -0.24
C GLU A 16 10.09 -16.09 0.35
N ARG A 17 10.31 -15.01 -0.41
CA ARG A 17 11.01 -13.80 0.08
C ARG A 17 10.18 -13.04 1.10
N VAL A 18 8.87 -12.99 0.89
CA VAL A 18 7.89 -12.36 1.76
C VAL A 18 7.72 -13.16 3.07
N GLN A 19 7.72 -14.49 3.01
CA GLN A 19 7.71 -15.38 4.18
C GLN A 19 9.02 -15.33 4.97
N LYS A 20 10.16 -15.05 4.31
CA LYS A 20 11.47 -14.86 4.96
C LYS A 20 11.67 -13.45 5.54
N ALA A 21 10.75 -12.51 5.30
CA ALA A 21 10.79 -11.20 5.93
C ALA A 21 10.20 -11.32 7.36
N PRO A 22 11.02 -11.15 8.42
CA PRO A 22 10.61 -11.51 9.79
C PRO A 22 9.42 -10.71 10.36
N ASN A 23 8.95 -9.68 9.64
CA ASN A 23 7.86 -8.80 10.07
C ASN A 23 6.67 -8.75 9.10
N TYR A 24 6.64 -9.56 8.04
CA TYR A 24 5.50 -9.56 7.11
C TYR A 24 4.47 -10.61 7.51
N ARG A 25 3.36 -10.17 8.08
CA ARG A 25 2.12 -10.96 8.16
C ARG A 25 1.17 -10.42 7.10
N PRO A 26 0.89 -11.15 6.00
CA PRO A 26 -0.21 -10.74 5.14
C PRO A 26 -1.47 -10.72 6.00
N PRO A 27 -2.29 -9.67 5.96
CA PRO A 27 -3.56 -9.67 6.67
C PRO A 27 -4.37 -10.90 6.21
N PRO A 28 -5.13 -11.54 7.11
CA PRO A 28 -6.02 -12.63 6.72
C PRO A 28 -6.95 -12.10 5.63
N LEU A 29 -7.07 -12.85 4.53
CA LEU A 29 -8.06 -12.60 3.48
C LEU A 29 -9.44 -12.51 4.14
N ARG A 30 -9.90 -11.29 4.43
CA ARG A 30 -11.21 -11.01 5.01
C ARG A 30 -12.26 -11.03 3.90
N ARG A 31 -13.46 -11.47 4.30
CA ARG A 31 -14.75 -11.58 3.60
C ARG A 31 -14.77 -11.11 2.14
N GLU A 32 -15.13 -12.04 1.25
CA GLU A 32 -15.43 -11.78 -0.16
C GLU A 32 -16.23 -10.48 -0.32
N GLY A 33 -15.69 -9.52 -1.07
CA GLY A 33 -16.36 -8.26 -1.42
C GLY A 33 -15.87 -7.00 -0.71
N VAL A 34 -14.95 -7.08 0.27
CA VAL A 34 -14.35 -5.87 0.88
C VAL A 34 -13.10 -5.47 0.11
N PHE A 35 -13.05 -4.20 -0.33
CA PHE A 35 -11.87 -3.63 -0.97
C PHE A 35 -10.66 -3.64 -0.02
N VAL A 36 -9.51 -4.15 -0.49
CA VAL A 36 -8.28 -4.22 0.31
C VAL A 36 -7.27 -3.16 -0.14
N PHE A 37 -6.85 -2.30 0.78
CA PHE A 37 -5.73 -1.38 0.57
C PHE A 37 -4.58 -1.80 1.49
N ALA A 38 -3.54 -2.41 0.95
CA ALA A 38 -2.46 -3.02 1.74
C ALA A 38 -1.11 -2.33 1.53
N VAL A 39 -0.28 -2.21 2.58
CA VAL A 39 1.07 -1.62 2.48
C VAL A 39 2.15 -2.69 2.59
N SER A 40 3.12 -2.64 1.69
CA SER A 40 4.36 -3.43 1.77
C SER A 40 5.58 -2.56 1.46
N GLY A 41 6.24 -2.06 2.50
CA GLY A 41 7.37 -1.14 2.35
C GLY A 41 8.64 -1.81 1.82
N VAL A 42 9.33 -1.12 0.91
CA VAL A 42 10.73 -1.41 0.55
C VAL A 42 11.58 -0.31 1.19
N LEU A 43 12.10 -0.59 2.37
CA LEU A 43 12.66 0.42 3.27
C LEU A 43 14.08 0.04 3.68
N THR A 44 14.98 1.02 3.73
CA THR A 44 16.30 0.85 4.38
C THR A 44 16.28 1.46 5.77
N ASP A 45 17.02 0.87 6.72
CA ASP A 45 17.23 1.45 8.04
C ASP A 45 17.74 2.91 7.93
N PRO A 46 17.24 3.86 8.75
CA PRO A 46 16.33 3.72 9.90
C PRO A 46 14.83 3.95 9.59
N VAL A 47 14.38 3.71 8.35
CA VAL A 47 12.99 3.99 7.97
C VAL A 47 12.02 2.96 8.54
N MET A 48 11.17 3.42 9.48
CA MET A 48 10.11 2.58 10.06
C MET A 48 8.79 2.69 9.28
N PRO A 49 8.10 1.57 8.98
CA PRO A 49 6.84 1.57 8.22
C PRO A 49 5.64 2.06 9.02
N THR A 50 5.78 2.34 10.32
CA THR A 50 4.68 2.50 11.28
C THR A 50 3.62 3.52 10.86
N LEU A 51 4.01 4.65 10.25
CA LEU A 51 3.03 5.64 9.80
C LEU A 51 2.20 5.15 8.60
N PHE A 52 2.79 4.41 7.68
CA PHE A 52 2.04 3.84 6.56
C PHE A 52 1.07 2.76 7.04
N VAL A 53 1.53 1.86 7.92
CA VAL A 53 0.69 0.81 8.51
C VAL A 53 -0.47 1.40 9.30
N ARG A 54 -0.26 2.45 10.09
CA ARG A 54 -1.36 3.11 10.82
C ARG A 54 -2.39 3.72 9.87
N VAL A 55 -1.96 4.32 8.76
CA VAL A 55 -2.89 4.87 7.76
C VAL A 55 -3.64 3.75 7.04
N GLU A 56 -2.96 2.64 6.72
CA GLU A 56 -3.58 1.42 6.17
C GLU A 56 -4.67 0.85 7.09
N GLU A 57 -4.37 0.72 8.38
CA GLU A 57 -5.31 0.21 9.38
C GLU A 57 -6.53 1.12 9.52
N GLU A 58 -6.34 2.43 9.60
CA GLU A 58 -7.46 3.39 9.67
C GLU A 58 -8.25 3.44 8.36
N PHE A 59 -7.59 3.38 7.21
CA PHE A 59 -8.24 3.27 5.92
C PHE A 59 -9.11 2.02 5.85
N THR A 60 -8.57 0.87 6.27
CA THR A 60 -9.30 -0.42 6.23
C THR A 60 -10.56 -0.35 7.09
N LYS A 61 -10.50 0.24 8.29
CA LYS A 61 -11.68 0.44 9.15
C LYS A 61 -12.74 1.29 8.46
N LEU A 62 -12.33 2.40 7.83
CA LEU A 62 -13.26 3.29 7.13
C LEU A 62 -13.87 2.61 5.89
N ALA A 63 -13.06 1.91 5.09
CA ALA A 63 -13.53 1.18 3.92
C ALA A 63 -14.51 0.05 4.29
N GLU A 64 -14.27 -0.66 5.40
CA GLU A 64 -15.20 -1.65 5.95
C GLU A 64 -16.51 -0.99 6.42
N ALA A 65 -16.44 0.16 7.10
CA ALA A 65 -17.62 0.88 7.59
C ALA A 65 -18.50 1.41 6.45
N GLU A 66 -17.88 1.91 5.38
CA GLU A 66 -18.57 2.42 4.19
C GLU A 66 -18.98 1.30 3.21
N SER A 67 -18.65 0.03 3.51
CA SER A 67 -18.88 -1.11 2.60
C SER A 67 -18.34 -0.82 1.19
N LEU A 68 -17.11 -0.32 1.12
CA LEU A 68 -16.52 0.17 -0.12
C LEU A 68 -16.50 -0.93 -1.21
N VAL A 69 -17.09 -0.60 -2.36
CA VAL A 69 -17.02 -1.40 -3.59
C VAL A 69 -16.29 -0.58 -4.66
N CYS A 70 -15.29 -1.19 -5.30
CA CYS A 70 -14.53 -0.60 -6.39
C CYS A 70 -14.39 -1.59 -7.55
N GLU A 71 -13.98 -1.09 -8.72
CA GLU A 71 -13.75 -1.91 -9.92
C GLU A 71 -12.56 -2.84 -9.76
N THR A 72 -11.56 -2.41 -8.99
CA THR A 72 -10.44 -3.24 -8.51
C THR A 72 -10.75 -3.73 -7.09
N ASP A 73 -10.49 -5.01 -6.83
CA ASP A 73 -10.78 -5.62 -5.53
C ASP A 73 -9.71 -5.22 -4.49
N SER A 74 -8.51 -4.86 -4.93
CA SER A 74 -7.42 -4.51 -4.02
C SER A 74 -6.33 -3.64 -4.65
N VAL A 75 -5.74 -2.79 -3.82
CA VAL A 75 -4.55 -1.99 -4.13
C VAL A 75 -3.46 -2.34 -3.12
N VAL A 76 -2.34 -2.88 -3.61
CA VAL A 76 -1.16 -3.14 -2.80
C VAL A 76 -0.12 -2.06 -3.11
N VAL A 77 0.26 -1.30 -2.09
CA VAL A 77 1.17 -0.15 -2.23
C VAL A 77 2.54 -0.44 -1.65
N PHE A 78 3.57 -0.01 -2.37
CA PHE A 78 4.97 -0.20 -2.00
C PHE A 78 5.64 1.16 -1.85
N PRO A 79 5.67 1.74 -0.63
CA PRO A 79 6.52 2.89 -0.36
C PRO A 79 7.98 2.45 -0.46
N ILE A 80 8.70 3.03 -1.42
CA ILE A 80 10.12 2.76 -1.66
C ILE A 80 10.90 3.91 -1.05
N ILE A 81 11.49 3.68 0.13
CA ILE A 81 12.27 4.68 0.86
C ILE A 81 13.63 4.05 1.16
N CYS A 82 14.52 4.11 0.18
CA CYS A 82 15.81 3.44 0.26
C CYS A 82 16.97 4.41 0.07
N ASN A 83 18.06 4.17 0.79
CA ASN A 83 19.35 4.75 0.46
C ASN A 83 19.71 4.35 -0.99
N PRO A 84 19.90 5.32 -1.91
CA PRO A 84 20.18 5.04 -3.31
C PRO A 84 21.46 4.21 -3.55
N ALA A 85 22.38 4.22 -2.58
CA ALA A 85 23.60 3.41 -2.62
C ALA A 85 23.32 1.91 -2.38
N ILE A 86 22.21 1.56 -1.73
CA ILE A 86 21.84 0.18 -1.39
C ILE A 86 20.84 -0.37 -2.41
N TYR A 87 19.82 0.42 -2.74
CA TYR A 87 18.72 0.01 -3.59
C TYR A 87 18.17 1.17 -4.37
N LYS A 88 17.97 0.96 -5.67
CA LYS A 88 17.35 1.93 -6.57
C LYS A 88 16.37 1.19 -7.48
N ARG A 89 15.09 1.55 -7.38
CA ARG A 89 14.04 1.04 -8.25
C ARG A 89 13.14 2.20 -8.65
N SER A 90 12.80 2.28 -9.92
CA SER A 90 11.84 3.28 -10.41
C SER A 90 10.42 2.97 -9.94
N ASP A 91 9.56 3.98 -9.96
CA ASP A 91 8.12 3.82 -9.78
C ASP A 91 7.56 2.73 -10.71
N PHE A 92 6.53 2.02 -10.25
CA PHE A 92 5.86 1.01 -11.06
C PHE A 92 4.38 0.95 -10.74
N VAL A 93 3.60 0.57 -11.75
CA VAL A 93 2.19 0.18 -11.63
C VAL A 93 2.04 -1.13 -12.38
N SER A 94 1.44 -2.14 -11.75
CA SER A 94 1.20 -3.44 -12.35
C SER A 94 -0.18 -3.93 -11.99
N TYR A 95 -0.95 -4.35 -12.99
CA TYR A 95 -2.28 -4.89 -12.78
C TYR A 95 -2.26 -6.42 -12.89
N LYS A 96 -2.97 -7.06 -11.96
CA LYS A 96 -3.11 -8.51 -11.86
C LYS A 96 -4.57 -8.87 -12.10
N ARG A 97 -4.87 -9.21 -13.36
CA ARG A 97 -6.24 -9.38 -13.86
C ARG A 97 -7.02 -10.50 -13.17
N ARG A 98 -6.36 -11.60 -12.82
CA ARG A 98 -7.01 -12.76 -12.19
C ARG A 98 -7.49 -12.41 -10.78
N GLU A 99 -6.72 -11.58 -10.09
CA GLU A 99 -6.94 -11.13 -8.71
C GLU A 99 -7.71 -9.79 -8.65
N LYS A 100 -7.94 -9.16 -9.81
CA LYS A 100 -8.45 -7.79 -9.95
C LYS A 100 -7.70 -6.81 -9.03
N SER A 101 -6.39 -6.97 -8.92
CA SER A 101 -5.55 -6.21 -7.99
C SER A 101 -4.60 -5.28 -8.74
N VAL A 102 -4.34 -4.11 -8.17
CA VAL A 102 -3.30 -3.19 -8.64
C VAL A 102 -2.15 -3.15 -7.64
N PHE A 103 -0.93 -3.25 -8.15
CA PHE A 103 0.31 -3.13 -7.38
C PHE A 103 1.00 -1.83 -7.78
N VAL A 104 1.22 -0.94 -6.82
CA VAL A 104 1.79 0.38 -7.08
C VAL A 104 2.99 0.62 -6.20
N GLY A 105 4.17 0.81 -6.79
CA GLY A 105 5.36 1.25 -6.09
C GLY A 105 5.71 2.69 -6.44
N LYS A 106 5.93 3.51 -5.42
CA LYS A 106 6.34 4.91 -5.58
C LYS A 106 7.53 5.22 -4.69
N ASN A 107 8.48 5.97 -5.24
CA ASN A 107 9.66 6.41 -4.52
C ASN A 107 9.36 7.60 -3.62
N ILE A 108 9.95 7.58 -2.43
CA ILE A 108 10.03 8.73 -1.54
C ILE A 108 11.51 8.95 -1.23
N GLU A 109 11.95 10.20 -1.36
CA GLU A 109 13.37 10.54 -1.19
C GLU A 109 13.85 10.21 0.24
N HIS A 110 14.78 9.27 0.33
CA HIS A 110 15.28 8.76 1.60
C HIS A 110 15.93 9.84 2.46
N ALA A 111 16.82 10.65 1.89
CA ALA A 111 17.48 11.74 2.62
C ALA A 111 16.46 12.72 3.20
N ALA A 112 15.47 13.07 2.40
CA ALA A 112 14.39 13.95 2.81
C ALA A 112 13.56 13.30 3.95
N TRP A 113 13.31 11.98 3.90
CA TRP A 113 12.51 11.27 4.90
C TRP A 113 13.17 11.22 6.27
N VAL A 114 14.47 10.91 6.27
CA VAL A 114 15.28 10.83 7.51
C VAL A 114 15.26 12.18 8.22
N LEU A 115 15.39 13.29 7.49
CA LEU A 115 15.40 14.65 8.05
C LEU A 115 14.01 15.19 8.43
N ALA A 116 12.94 14.56 7.94
CA ALA A 116 11.57 15.02 8.21
C ALA A 116 11.10 14.65 9.63
N GLY A 117 10.54 15.61 10.36
CA GLY A 117 9.81 15.33 11.61
C GLY A 117 8.47 14.62 11.37
N GLY A 118 7.85 14.11 12.44
CA GLY A 118 6.62 13.29 12.36
C GLY A 118 5.47 13.92 11.57
N SER A 119 5.19 15.22 11.77
CA SER A 119 4.12 15.92 11.02
C SER A 119 4.40 16.01 9.51
N LYS A 120 5.67 16.21 9.13
CA LYS A 120 6.08 16.30 7.73
C LYS A 120 6.04 14.92 7.08
N ARG A 121 6.49 13.88 7.79
CA ARG A 121 6.37 12.48 7.34
C ARG A 121 4.91 12.08 7.11
N LEU A 122 3.99 12.42 8.03
CA LEU A 122 2.57 12.13 7.83
C LEU A 122 1.97 12.86 6.61
N THR A 123 2.41 14.09 6.35
CA THR A 123 2.03 14.84 5.15
C THR A 123 2.51 14.11 3.88
N TRP A 124 3.72 13.57 3.90
CA TRP A 124 4.23 12.78 2.77
C TRP A 124 3.55 11.44 2.61
N VAL A 125 3.20 10.77 3.71
CA VAL A 125 2.39 9.54 3.66
C VAL A 125 1.07 9.83 2.95
N LYS A 126 0.36 10.91 3.33
CA LYS A 126 -0.86 11.35 2.63
C LYS A 126 -0.63 11.54 1.13
N HIS A 127 0.36 12.34 0.75
CA HIS A 127 0.68 12.60 -0.66
C HIS A 127 1.06 11.33 -1.42
N PHE A 128 1.77 10.42 -0.77
CA PHE A 128 2.10 9.12 -1.36
C PHE A 128 0.83 8.33 -1.67
N PHE A 129 -0.08 8.17 -0.70
CA PHE A 129 -1.32 7.41 -0.90
C PHE A 129 -2.19 8.03 -2.01
N HIS A 130 -2.30 9.36 -2.07
CA HIS A 130 -3.00 10.05 -3.16
C HIS A 130 -2.31 9.76 -4.51
N SER A 131 -0.98 9.93 -4.57
CA SER A 131 -0.23 9.67 -5.79
C SER A 131 -0.33 8.21 -6.27
N VAL A 132 -0.48 7.26 -5.34
CA VAL A 132 -0.75 5.86 -5.69
C VAL A 132 -2.08 5.76 -6.41
N VAL A 133 -3.15 6.24 -5.79
CA VAL A 133 -4.49 6.20 -6.38
C VAL A 133 -4.52 6.92 -7.73
N ASP A 134 -3.85 8.07 -7.82
CA ASP A 134 -3.77 8.85 -9.04
C ASP A 134 -3.04 8.13 -10.19
N SER A 135 -2.11 7.23 -9.87
CA SER A 135 -1.34 6.48 -10.85
C SER A 135 -2.06 5.27 -11.43
N ILE A 136 -3.22 4.90 -10.89
CA ILE A 136 -4.03 3.80 -11.41
C ILE A 136 -4.78 4.30 -12.65
N ASN A 137 -4.77 3.51 -13.72
CA ASN A 137 -5.46 3.86 -14.96
C ASN A 137 -6.99 3.79 -14.77
N ASP A 138 -7.74 4.65 -15.45
CA ASP A 138 -9.21 4.69 -15.41
C ASP A 138 -9.88 3.38 -15.83
N ALA A 139 -9.20 2.54 -16.62
CA ALA A 139 -9.66 1.19 -16.96
C ALA A 139 -9.70 0.22 -15.75
N HIS A 140 -9.05 0.58 -14.64
CA HIS A 140 -8.95 -0.24 -13.42
C HIS A 140 -9.51 0.48 -12.19
N LEU A 141 -9.66 1.80 -12.26
CA LEU A 141 -10.23 2.61 -11.18
C LEU A 141 -10.98 3.81 -11.77
N GLY A 142 -12.30 3.77 -11.73
CA GLY A 142 -13.14 4.84 -12.26
C GLY A 142 -13.03 6.13 -11.44
N GLY A 143 -13.49 7.24 -12.03
CA GLY A 143 -13.42 8.57 -11.40
C GLY A 143 -14.14 8.66 -10.04
N GLN A 144 -15.30 8.00 -9.89
CA GLN A 144 -16.04 8.00 -8.63
C GLN A 144 -15.30 7.23 -7.53
N SER A 145 -14.80 6.03 -7.84
CA SER A 145 -13.97 5.23 -6.93
C SER A 145 -12.69 5.99 -6.53
N ARG A 146 -12.05 6.69 -7.48
CA ARG A 146 -10.89 7.55 -7.20
C ARG A 146 -11.20 8.64 -6.17
N VAL A 147 -12.30 9.37 -6.36
CA VAL A 147 -12.75 10.41 -5.41
C VAL A 147 -13.02 9.81 -4.03
N MET A 148 -13.68 8.66 -3.97
CA MET A 148 -13.97 7.96 -2.71
C MET A 148 -12.69 7.53 -1.99
N LEU A 149 -11.73 6.94 -2.72
CA LEU A 149 -10.45 6.54 -2.15
C LEU A 149 -9.66 7.73 -1.60
N HIS A 150 -9.63 8.87 -2.31
CA HIS A 150 -8.96 10.08 -1.81
C HIS A 150 -9.61 10.58 -0.52
N TRP A 151 -10.94 10.60 -0.45
CA TRP A 151 -11.66 10.99 0.75
C TRP A 151 -11.37 10.07 1.95
N LEU A 152 -11.38 8.75 1.73
CA LEU A 152 -11.03 7.76 2.77
C LEU A 152 -9.59 7.92 3.25
N ILE A 153 -8.64 8.21 2.34
CA ILE A 153 -7.25 8.47 2.71
C ILE A 153 -7.15 9.74 3.56
N ASP A 154 -7.84 10.82 3.17
CA ASP A 154 -7.87 12.08 3.92
C ASP A 154 -8.36 11.87 5.36
N ASP A 155 -9.44 11.10 5.52
CA ASP A 155 -10.02 10.78 6.81
C ASP A 155 -9.14 9.84 7.65
N ALA A 156 -8.54 8.82 7.04
CA ALA A 156 -7.59 7.93 7.70
C ALA A 156 -6.38 8.71 8.24
N VAL A 157 -5.77 9.57 7.41
CA VAL A 157 -4.64 10.42 7.81
C VAL A 157 -5.04 11.36 8.95
N ARG A 158 -6.25 11.93 8.90
CA ARG A 158 -6.77 12.79 9.96
C ARG A 158 -6.94 12.04 11.28
N ASN A 159 -7.43 10.81 11.25
CA ASN A 159 -7.56 9.96 12.45
C ASN A 159 -6.19 9.60 13.04
N VAL A 160 -5.24 9.17 12.20
CA VAL A 160 -3.87 8.91 12.64
C VAL A 160 -3.25 10.16 13.27
N ARG A 161 -3.45 11.34 12.68
CA ARG A 161 -2.94 12.61 13.23
C ARG A 161 -3.50 12.90 14.63
N ARG A 162 -4.78 12.60 14.87
CA ARG A 162 -5.42 12.80 16.18
C ARG A 162 -4.84 11.86 17.23
N GLY A 163 -4.53 10.61 16.88
CA GLY A 163 -3.92 9.64 17.79
C GLY A 163 -2.41 9.80 18.03
N LEU A 164 -1.77 10.78 17.38
CA LEU A 164 -0.36 11.15 17.62
C LEU A 164 -0.20 12.33 18.59
N ARG A 165 -1.30 12.99 18.97
CA ARG A 165 -1.36 14.06 19.96
C ARG A 165 -1.66 13.50 21.33
#